data_AF-A0A7S0YY78-F1
#
_entry.id   AF-A0A7S0YY78-F1
#
_cell.length_a   1.000
_cell.length_b   1.000
_cell.length_c   1.000
_cell.angle_alpha   90.00
_cell.angle_beta   90.00
_cell.angle_gamma   90.00
#
_symmetry.space_group_name_H-M   'P 1'
#
loop_
_entity.id
_entity.type
_entity.pdbx_description
1 polymer ?
#
loop_
_entity_poly.entity_id
_entity_poly.type
_entity_poly.pdbx_seq_one_letter_code
_entity_poly.pdbx_strand_id
1 'polypeptide(L)'
;AEHGGAEAGGDDEEQVIQQLMEMGFSDKQAKLAVKECGDFDAALGFLMAQGSDDREASDKADSKAETPKKLTGKKAKDARKQKAEEAAKAKTAEGGSGGEFVCNVCKEAFSSRTKLFSHIKETGHALY
;
A
#
# COMPACT_ATOMS: atom_id res chain seq x y z
N ALA A 1 23.30 -26.63 -36.95
CA ALA A 1 22.38 -27.43 -36.12
C ALA A 1 23.13 -27.78 -34.85
N GLU A 2 22.73 -27.46 -33.64
CA GLU A 2 21.76 -26.54 -33.05
C GLU A 2 22.38 -26.19 -31.69
N HIS A 3 22.51 -24.91 -31.35
CA HIS A 3 22.91 -24.51 -30.01
C HIS A 3 21.66 -24.57 -29.13
N GLY A 4 21.54 -25.62 -28.33
CA GLY A 4 20.48 -25.78 -27.34
C GLY A 4 20.66 -24.78 -26.21
N GLY A 5 19.74 -23.83 -26.13
CA GLY A 5 19.49 -23.03 -24.93
C GLY A 5 18.44 -23.71 -24.03
N ALA A 6 18.21 -23.08 -22.86
CA ALA A 6 17.28 -23.47 -21.78
C ALA A 6 17.96 -24.42 -20.75
N GLU A 7 18.04 -24.18 -19.43
CA GLU A 7 17.29 -23.32 -18.49
C GLU A 7 18.20 -23.06 -17.27
N ALA A 8 18.57 -21.81 -17.01
CA ALA A 8 19.42 -21.41 -15.87
C ALA A 8 18.92 -20.08 -15.28
N GLY A 9 17.60 -20.01 -15.03
CA GLY A 9 16.94 -18.79 -14.54
C GLY A 9 16.04 -19.02 -13.33
N GLY A 10 16.14 -20.16 -12.65
CA GLY A 10 15.29 -20.47 -11.49
C GLY A 10 15.93 -20.13 -10.14
N ASP A 11 17.26 -20.23 -10.03
CA ASP A 11 18.00 -20.01 -8.78
C ASP A 11 18.04 -18.52 -8.38
N ASP A 12 17.95 -17.62 -9.36
CA ASP A 12 17.94 -16.17 -9.12
C ASP A 12 16.59 -15.71 -8.57
N GLU A 13 15.48 -16.23 -9.11
CA GLU A 13 14.13 -15.87 -8.67
C GLU A 13 13.89 -16.23 -7.20
N GLU A 14 14.30 -17.43 -6.77
CA GLU A 14 14.10 -17.87 -5.39
C GLU A 14 14.97 -17.08 -4.39
N GLN A 15 16.20 -16.72 -4.77
CA GLN A 15 17.06 -15.86 -3.95
C GLN A 15 16.46 -14.46 -3.78
N VAL A 16 15.89 -13.89 -4.85
CA VAL A 16 15.20 -12.59 -4.80
C VAL A 16 13.97 -12.66 -3.90
N ILE A 17 13.18 -13.74 -4.00
CA ILE A 17 12.01 -13.97 -3.12
C ILE A 17 12.44 -14.06 -1.65
N GLN A 18 13.50 -14.81 -1.36
CA GLN A 18 14.05 -14.97 -0.01
C GLN A 18 14.53 -13.64 0.59
N GLN A 19 15.22 -12.82 -0.21
CA GLN A 19 15.74 -11.52 0.21
C GLN A 19 14.62 -10.51 0.46
N LEU A 20 13.54 -10.54 -0.33
CA LEU A 20 12.34 -9.74 -0.06
C LEU A 20 11.67 -10.19 1.25
N MET A 21 11.62 -11.49 1.55
CA MET A 21 11.10 -11.98 2.82
C MET A 21 11.94 -11.55 4.03
N GLU A 22 13.28 -11.52 3.90
CA GLU A 22 14.17 -11.00 4.96
C GLU A 22 13.93 -9.51 5.25
N MET A 23 13.50 -8.74 4.26
CA MET A 23 13.10 -7.33 4.44
C MET A 23 11.69 -7.16 5.01
N GLY A 24 10.97 -8.25 5.27
CA GLY A 24 9.65 -8.25 5.90
C GLY A 24 8.47 -8.26 4.93
N PHE A 25 8.69 -8.50 3.64
CA PHE A 25 7.60 -8.71 2.69
C PHE A 25 7.03 -10.12 2.81
N SER A 26 5.72 -10.28 2.63
CA SER A 26 5.09 -11.61 2.65
C SER A 26 5.54 -12.45 1.45
N ASP A 27 5.61 -13.77 1.61
CA ASP A 27 5.92 -14.73 0.52
C ASP A 27 5.08 -14.45 -0.75
N LYS A 28 3.79 -14.17 -0.58
CA LYS A 28 2.88 -13.85 -1.69
C LYS A 28 3.25 -12.54 -2.41
N GLN A 29 3.67 -11.53 -1.64
CA GLN A 29 4.09 -10.24 -2.17
C GLN A 29 5.42 -10.38 -2.93
N ALA A 30 6.39 -11.07 -2.33
CA ALA A 30 7.67 -11.34 -2.94
C ALA A 30 7.53 -12.13 -4.25
N LYS A 31 6.75 -13.21 -4.26
CA LYS A 31 6.49 -14.01 -5.48
C LYS A 31 5.79 -13.22 -6.57
N LEU A 32 4.80 -12.39 -6.22
CA LEU A 32 4.10 -11.56 -7.19
C LEU A 32 5.04 -10.51 -7.79
N ALA A 33 5.85 -9.86 -6.95
CA ALA A 33 6.78 -8.83 -7.38
C ALA A 33 7.88 -9.39 -8.29
N VAL A 34 8.47 -10.55 -7.95
CA VAL A 34 9.46 -11.21 -8.80
C VAL A 34 8.86 -11.69 -10.11
N LYS A 35 7.62 -12.19 -10.08
CA LYS A 35 6.91 -12.61 -11.30
C LYS A 35 6.66 -11.46 -12.28
N GLU A 36 6.37 -10.27 -11.79
CA GLU A 36 6.10 -9.10 -12.63
C GLU A 36 7.38 -8.38 -13.07
N CYS A 37 8.44 -8.42 -12.25
CA CYS A 37 9.61 -7.57 -12.44
C CYS A 37 10.89 -8.31 -12.85
N GLY A 38 10.99 -9.62 -12.59
CA GLY A 38 12.14 -10.47 -12.95
C GLY A 38 13.47 -10.15 -12.25
N ASP A 39 13.56 -9.05 -11.49
CA ASP A 39 14.74 -8.61 -10.76
C ASP A 39 14.36 -7.99 -9.41
N PHE A 40 15.27 -8.01 -8.45
CA PHE A 40 15.07 -7.52 -7.08
C PHE A 40 14.75 -6.04 -7.01
N ASP A 41 15.49 -5.19 -7.71
CA ASP A 41 15.33 -3.72 -7.61
C ASP A 41 13.96 -3.29 -8.13
N ALA A 42 13.55 -3.88 -9.26
CA ALA A 42 12.23 -3.64 -9.83
C ALA A 42 11.10 -4.26 -8.98
N ALA A 43 11.30 -5.44 -8.39
CA ALA A 43 10.34 -6.06 -7.47
C ALA A 43 10.14 -5.20 -6.20
N LEU A 44 11.21 -4.65 -5.65
CA LEU A 44 11.13 -3.75 -4.50
C LEU A 44 10.39 -2.45 -4.85
N GLY A 45 10.69 -1.88 -6.02
CA GLY A 45 9.97 -0.72 -6.56
C GLY A 45 8.46 -0.99 -6.74
N PHE A 46 8.10 -2.16 -7.25
CA PHE A 46 6.70 -2.59 -7.40
C PHE A 46 5.98 -2.69 -6.04
N LEU A 47 6.63 -3.27 -5.03
CA LEU A 47 6.08 -3.42 -3.69
C LEU A 47 5.91 -2.07 -2.96
N MET A 48 6.85 -1.14 -3.15
CA MET A 48 6.74 0.21 -2.60
C MET A 48 5.72 1.07 -3.35
N ALA A 49 5.56 0.87 -4.67
CA ALA A 49 4.58 1.57 -5.48
C ALA A 49 3.14 1.11 -5.21
N GLN A 50 2.94 -0.17 -4.84
CA GLN A 50 1.66 -0.69 -4.33
C GLN A 50 1.37 -0.28 -2.87
N GLY A 51 2.14 0.68 -2.33
CA GLY A 51 2.08 1.17 -0.95
C GLY A 51 0.73 1.01 -0.24
N SER A 52 0.74 0.12 0.76
CA SER A 52 0.04 0.35 2.03
C SER A 52 -1.49 0.39 2.00
N ASP A 53 -2.15 -0.49 1.25
CA ASP A 53 -3.60 -0.77 1.41
C ASP A 53 -3.89 -2.14 2.07
N ASP A 54 -2.89 -2.78 2.68
CA ASP A 54 -3.11 -3.99 3.50
C ASP A 54 -2.98 -3.69 4.99
N ARG A 55 -3.99 -2.98 5.50
CA ARG A 55 -4.30 -2.94 6.94
C ARG A 55 -5.32 -4.05 7.25
N GLU A 56 -5.15 -5.28 6.74
CA GLU A 56 -5.94 -6.43 7.18
C GLU A 56 -5.28 -7.80 6.85
N ALA A 57 -4.26 -8.17 7.61
CA ALA A 57 -3.93 -9.58 7.81
C ALA A 57 -3.32 -9.83 9.20
N SER A 58 -4.07 -9.48 10.25
CA SER A 58 -4.01 -10.31 11.45
C SER A 58 -4.73 -11.62 11.13
N ASP A 59 -4.09 -12.73 11.45
CA ASP A 59 -4.64 -14.07 11.73
C ASP A 59 -4.33 -15.20 10.71
N LYS A 60 -3.48 -16.12 11.21
CA LYS A 60 -3.36 -17.57 10.96
C LYS A 60 -2.53 -18.12 9.79
N ALA A 61 -1.29 -18.47 10.13
CA ALA A 61 -0.79 -19.86 10.03
C ALA A 61 0.12 -20.07 11.27
N ASP A 62 -0.17 -20.99 12.18
CA ASP A 62 0.25 -22.38 12.01
C ASP A 62 -0.61 -23.34 12.86
N SER A 63 -1.30 -24.26 12.20
CA SER A 63 -1.69 -25.56 12.75
C SER A 63 -2.09 -26.45 11.59
N LYS A 64 -1.09 -27.14 11.04
CA LYS A 64 -1.25 -28.22 10.08
C LYS A 64 -1.27 -29.56 10.84
N ALA A 65 -2.44 -30.15 11.02
CA ALA A 65 -2.59 -31.59 11.27
C ALA A 65 -3.99 -32.09 10.88
N GLU A 66 -4.05 -32.69 9.69
CA GLU A 66 -4.80 -33.90 9.34
C GLU A 66 -6.33 -34.06 9.57
N THR A 67 -6.99 -34.24 8.41
CA THR A 67 -8.11 -35.15 8.06
C THR A 67 -9.57 -34.68 8.15
N PRO A 68 -10.41 -35.10 7.17
CA PRO A 68 -11.74 -34.55 6.91
C PRO A 68 -12.85 -35.33 7.62
N LYS A 69 -13.89 -34.63 8.11
CA LYS A 69 -15.26 -35.19 8.29
C LYS A 69 -16.28 -34.07 8.53
N LYS A 70 -17.11 -33.86 7.50
CA LYS A 70 -18.58 -33.66 7.48
C LYS A 70 -19.25 -33.38 8.85
N LEU A 71 -20.11 -32.35 8.92
CA LEU A 71 -21.56 -32.42 9.23
C LEU A 71 -22.16 -31.05 9.64
N THR A 72 -23.17 -30.63 8.87
CA THR A 72 -24.49 -30.07 9.27
C THR A 72 -24.62 -29.04 10.40
N GLY A 73 -25.42 -27.98 10.15
CA GLY A 73 -26.38 -27.52 11.18
C GLY A 73 -26.63 -26.01 11.26
N LYS A 74 -27.79 -25.60 10.76
CA LYS A 74 -28.42 -24.29 10.96
C LYS A 74 -28.70 -23.99 12.45
N LYS A 75 -28.28 -22.83 12.98
CA LYS A 75 -29.04 -21.91 13.88
C LYS A 75 -28.13 -20.87 14.57
N ALA A 76 -28.74 -19.72 14.90
CA ALA A 76 -28.22 -18.47 15.51
C ALA A 76 -27.57 -17.51 14.48
N LYS A 77 -28.23 -16.51 13.89
CA LYS A 77 -29.38 -15.67 14.30
C LYS A 77 -29.15 -15.04 15.69
N ASP A 78 -28.16 -14.15 15.78
CA ASP A 78 -28.10 -12.95 16.65
C ASP A 78 -26.68 -12.32 16.63
N ALA A 79 -26.28 -11.69 15.52
CA ALA A 79 -25.03 -10.90 15.47
C ALA A 79 -25.03 -9.80 14.38
N ARG A 80 -26.20 -9.41 13.84
CA ARG A 80 -26.31 -8.59 12.62
C ARG A 80 -27.01 -7.24 12.80
N LYS A 81 -27.02 -6.68 14.02
CA LYS A 81 -27.74 -5.43 14.35
C LYS A 81 -26.94 -4.41 15.18
N GLN A 82 -25.63 -4.28 15.00
CA GLN A 82 -24.82 -3.24 15.67
C GLN A 82 -23.60 -2.74 14.84
N LYS A 83 -23.75 -2.44 13.54
CA LYS A 83 -22.64 -1.83 12.75
C LYS A 83 -23.15 -0.84 11.70
N ALA A 84 -24.05 0.06 12.12
CA ALA A 84 -24.71 1.03 11.23
C ALA A 84 -24.57 2.51 11.67
N GLU A 85 -23.67 2.87 12.59
CA GLU A 85 -23.58 4.28 13.06
C GLU A 85 -22.16 4.86 13.24
N GLU A 86 -21.07 4.06 13.18
CA GLU A 86 -19.71 4.52 13.47
C GLU A 86 -18.79 4.49 12.23
N ALA A 87 -19.18 5.16 11.14
CA ALA A 87 -18.33 5.32 9.95
C ALA A 87 -18.44 6.70 9.28
N ALA A 88 -18.86 7.73 10.02
CA ALA A 88 -18.93 9.12 9.57
C ALA A 88 -17.77 10.01 10.07
N LYS A 89 -16.74 9.45 10.70
CA LYS A 89 -15.63 10.24 11.29
C LYS A 89 -14.25 9.59 11.11
N ALA A 90 -13.74 9.48 9.88
CA ALA A 90 -12.32 9.13 9.68
C ALA A 90 -11.76 9.51 8.28
N LYS A 91 -12.16 10.65 7.71
CA LYS A 91 -11.49 11.24 6.52
C LYS A 91 -11.20 12.72 6.71
N THR A 92 -10.56 13.07 7.82
CA THR A 92 -9.79 14.30 7.93
C THR A 92 -8.56 13.97 8.78
N ALA A 93 -7.39 14.44 8.37
CA ALA A 93 -6.06 13.98 8.75
C ALA A 93 -5.70 12.63 8.07
N GLU A 94 -4.81 12.55 7.09
CA GLU A 94 -3.52 13.23 7.03
C GLU A 94 -3.15 13.68 5.61
N GLY A 95 -2.88 14.98 5.51
CA GLY A 95 -2.20 15.63 4.40
C GLY A 95 -1.50 16.84 5.00
N GLY A 96 -0.45 16.55 5.76
CA GLY A 96 0.28 17.50 6.58
C GLY A 96 0.74 18.73 5.81
N SER A 97 0.30 19.90 6.29
CA SER A 97 1.06 21.15 6.34
C SER A 97 0.21 22.15 7.13
N GLY A 98 0.19 21.99 8.45
CA GLY A 98 -0.30 23.02 9.38
C GLY A 98 0.70 24.18 9.50
N GLY A 99 1.35 24.55 8.39
CA GLY A 99 2.14 25.76 8.28
C GLY A 99 1.24 26.87 7.74
N GLU A 100 1.35 28.06 8.30
CA GLU A 100 0.72 29.25 7.73
C GLU A 100 1.19 29.41 6.28
N PHE A 101 0.26 29.51 5.33
CA PHE A 101 0.59 29.71 3.93
C PHE A 101 0.87 31.19 3.72
N VAL A 102 2.14 31.60 3.70
CA VAL A 102 2.51 33.02 3.62
C VAL A 102 2.99 33.37 2.21
N CYS A 103 2.58 34.52 1.68
CA CYS A 103 3.12 35.03 0.42
C CYS A 103 4.55 35.55 0.62
N ASN A 104 5.50 35.10 -0.20
CA ASN A 104 6.90 35.57 -0.09
C ASN A 104 7.09 37.05 -0.44
N VAL A 105 6.15 37.64 -1.20
CA VAL A 105 6.24 39.02 -1.67
C VAL A 105 5.65 40.00 -0.66
N CYS A 106 4.38 39.81 -0.28
CA CYS A 106 3.69 40.72 0.66
C CYS A 106 3.64 40.22 2.11
N LYS A 107 4.08 38.99 2.37
CA LYS A 107 4.06 38.33 3.70
C LYS A 107 2.67 38.18 4.33
N GLU A 108 1.62 38.24 3.52
CA GLU A 108 0.25 37.97 3.98
C GLU A 108 0.07 36.47 4.22
N ALA A 109 -0.53 36.11 5.36
CA ALA A 109 -0.79 34.73 5.76
C ALA A 109 -2.20 34.30 5.33
N PHE A 110 -2.30 33.11 4.74
CA PHE A 110 -3.53 32.55 4.21
C PHE A 110 -3.91 31.28 4.96
N SER A 111 -5.22 31.13 5.18
CA SER A 111 -5.78 29.95 5.86
C SER A 111 -5.72 28.66 5.05
N SER A 112 -5.33 28.73 3.76
CA SER A 112 -5.24 27.56 2.88
C SER A 112 -4.33 27.84 1.69
N ARG A 113 -3.65 26.79 1.20
CA ARG A 113 -2.84 26.81 -0.02
C ARG A 113 -3.57 27.45 -1.21
N THR A 114 -4.83 27.07 -1.44
CA THR A 114 -5.64 27.58 -2.56
C THR A 114 -5.79 29.11 -2.53
N LYS A 115 -5.97 29.71 -1.33
CA LYS A 115 -6.08 31.17 -1.20
C LYS A 115 -4.76 31.87 -1.51
N LEU A 116 -3.63 31.32 -1.08
CA LEU A 116 -2.31 31.83 -1.43
C LEU A 116 -2.10 31.81 -2.95
N PHE A 117 -2.49 30.73 -3.64
CA PHE A 117 -2.41 30.67 -5.11
C PHE A 117 -3.32 31.68 -5.81
N SER A 118 -4.54 31.90 -5.32
CA SER A 118 -5.41 32.95 -5.86
C SER A 118 -4.81 34.33 -5.66
N HIS A 119 -4.34 34.64 -4.45
CA HIS A 119 -3.65 35.89 -4.15
C HIS A 119 -2.50 36.15 -5.12
N ILE A 120 -1.60 35.18 -5.30
CA ILE A 120 -0.43 35.30 -6.20
C ILE A 120 -0.85 35.58 -7.65
N LYS A 121 -1.97 35.00 -8.11
CA LYS A 121 -2.50 35.24 -9.46
C LYS A 121 -3.14 36.62 -9.61
N GLU A 122 -3.88 37.07 -8.61
CA GLU A 122 -4.59 38.35 -8.64
C GLU A 122 -3.65 39.55 -8.46
N THR A 123 -2.63 39.42 -7.59
CA THR A 123 -1.63 40.47 -7.38
C THR A 123 -0.47 40.43 -8.36
N GLY A 124 -0.34 39.34 -9.13
CA GLY A 124 0.77 39.16 -10.07
C GLY A 124 2.11 38.81 -9.40
N HIS A 125 2.10 38.28 -8.17
CA HIS A 125 3.31 37.83 -7.46
C HIS A 125 3.91 36.52 -8.04
N ALA A 126 3.40 35.99 -9.15
CA ALA A 126 3.84 34.72 -9.73
C ALA A 126 5.22 34.76 -10.42
N LEU A 127 5.79 35.96 -10.62
CA LEU A 127 7.01 36.19 -11.40
C LEU A 127 8.21 36.66 -10.56
N TYR A 128 8.11 36.60 -9.23
CA TYR A 128 9.13 37.11 -8.29
C TYR A 128 9.74 35.99 -7.44
#